data_AF-E8R527-F1
#
_entry.id   AF-E8R527-F1
#
_cell.length_a   1.000
_cell.length_b   1.000
_cell.length_c   1.000
_cell.angle_alpha   90.00
_cell.angle_beta   90.00
_cell.angle_gamma   90.00
#
_symmetry.space_group_name_H-M   'P 1'
#
loop_
_entity.id
_entity.type
_entity.pdbx_description
1 polymer ?
#
loop_
_entity_poly.entity_id
_entity_poly.type
_entity_poly.pdbx_seq_one_letter_code
_entity_poly.pdbx_strand_id
1 'polypeptide(L)' 'MTMKLADIQLWQRNAASLIRSGLFVRAETDEVNGLHVVLGRYQDGTLSAPLAKYADARRAEDAAFLVNRLATVPASAEHN' A
#
# COMPACT_ATOMS: atom_id res chain seq x y z
N MET A 1 16.95 -8.98 2.08
CA MET A 1 16.97 -7.99 0.98
C MET A 1 16.43 -6.68 1.55
N THR A 2 17.30 -5.70 1.82
CA THR A 2 16.88 -4.44 2.46
C THR A 2 16.46 -3.47 1.37
N MET A 3 15.15 -3.22 1.27
CA MET A 3 14.63 -2.19 0.36
C MET A 3 15.17 -0.83 0.82
N LYS A 4 15.76 -0.03 -0.07
CA LYS A 4 16.24 1.30 0.33
C LYS A 4 15.02 2.15 0.73
N LEU A 5 15.22 3.05 1.68
CA LEU A 5 14.14 3.91 2.19
C LEU A 5 13.41 4.67 1.07
N ALA A 6 14.13 5.08 0.03
CA ALA A 6 13.56 5.74 -1.14
C ALA A 6 12.58 4.83 -1.91
N ASP A 7 12.94 3.56 -2.11
CA ASP A 7 12.07 2.58 -2.76
C ASP A 7 10.80 2.32 -1.92
N ILE A 8 10.94 2.28 -0.58
CA ILE A 8 9.80 2.13 0.34
C ILE A 8 8.82 3.29 0.18
N GLN A 9 9.32 4.52 0.22
CA GLN A 9 8.47 5.71 0.08
C GLN A 9 7.83 5.80 -1.31
N LEU A 10 8.56 5.41 -2.35
CA LEU A 10 8.05 5.45 -3.72
C LEU A 10 6.88 4.48 -3.92
N TRP A 11 7.00 3.21 -3.50
CA TRP A 11 5.89 2.27 -3.66
C TRP A 11 4.68 2.68 -2.82
N GLN A 12 4.89 3.19 -1.60
CA GLN A 12 3.79 3.66 -0.73
C GLN A 12 3.02 4.81 -1.36
N ARG A 13 3.73 5.79 -1.95
CA ARG A 13 3.13 6.92 -2.67
C ARG A 13 2.37 6.46 -3.92
N ASN A 14 2.95 5.53 -4.69
CA ASN A 14 2.29 4.98 -5.87
C ASN A 14 1.00 4.23 -5.47
N ALA A 15 1.05 3.37 -4.45
CA ALA A 15 -0.12 2.66 -3.95
C ALA A 15 -1.21 3.62 -3.45
N ALA A 16 -0.83 4.67 -2.73
CA ALA A 16 -1.77 5.71 -2.30
C ALA A 16 -2.38 6.47 -3.49
N SER A 17 -1.61 6.74 -4.54
CA SER A 17 -2.13 7.36 -5.76
C SER A 17 -3.13 6.46 -6.47
N LEU A 18 -2.90 5.14 -6.52
CA LEU A 18 -3.85 4.19 -7.11
C LEU A 18 -5.18 4.15 -6.35
N ILE A 19 -5.13 4.26 -5.01
CA ILE A 19 -6.34 4.38 -4.18
C ILE A 19 -7.07 5.70 -4.50
N ARG A 20 -6.34 6.81 -4.58
CA ARG A 20 -6.94 8.13 -4.88
C ARG A 20 -7.55 8.21 -6.28
N SER A 21 -6.95 7.53 -7.25
CA SER A 21 -7.49 7.44 -8.61
C SER A 21 -8.75 6.56 -8.70
N GLY A 22 -9.15 5.89 -7.60
CA GLY A 22 -10.30 4.99 -7.57
C GLY A 22 -10.04 3.60 -8.14
N LEU A 23 -8.79 3.26 -8.47
CA LEU A 23 -8.44 1.89 -8.89
C LEU A 23 -8.61 0.91 -7.73
N PHE A 24 -8.17 1.31 -6.55
CA PHE A 24 -8.36 0.57 -5.31
C PHE A 24 -9.22 1.38 -4.34
N VAL A 25 -10.04 0.70 -3.55
CA VAL A 25 -10.80 1.31 -2.45
C VAL A 25 -9.88 1.57 -1.26
N ARG A 26 -8.99 0.62 -0.96
CA ARG A 26 -8.03 0.69 0.15
C ARG A 26 -6.91 -0.33 -0.04
N ALA A 27 -5.82 -0.17 0.70
CA ALA A 27 -4.84 -1.21 0.93
C ALA A 27 -5.30 -2.15 2.06
N GLU A 28 -5.06 -3.45 1.90
CA GLU A 28 -5.36 -4.52 2.85
C GLU A 28 -4.15 -5.45 2.96
N THR A 29 -4.08 -6.22 4.05
CA THR A 29 -3.00 -7.21 4.26
C THR A 29 -3.57 -8.62 4.23
N ASP A 30 -2.79 -9.56 3.70
CA ASP A 30 -3.13 -10.98 3.68
C ASP A 30 -1.87 -11.85 3.85
N GLU A 31 -2.03 -13.16 3.96
CA GLU A 31 -0.92 -14.11 4.08
C GLU A 31 -0.89 -15.04 2.87
N VAL A 32 0.23 -15.05 2.16
CA VAL A 32 0.43 -15.90 0.98
C VAL A 32 1.71 -16.70 1.14
N ASN A 33 1.58 -18.02 1.28
CA ASN A 33 2.69 -18.96 1.44
C ASN A 33 3.63 -18.60 2.61
N GLY A 34 3.08 -18.22 3.76
CA GLY A 34 3.85 -17.84 4.96
C GLY A 34 4.55 -16.48 4.87
N LEU A 35 4.20 -15.66 3.88
CA LEU A 35 4.61 -14.26 3.77
C LEU A 35 3.41 -13.34 3.91
N HIS A 36 3.59 -12.23 4.62
CA HIS A 36 2.56 -11.21 4.77
C HIS A 36 2.65 -10.23 3.61
N VAL A 37 1.55 -10.02 2.91
CA VAL A 37 1.50 -9.22 1.68
C VAL A 37 0.57 -8.04 1.84
N VAL A 38 0.90 -6.94 1.17
CA VAL A 38 0.01 -5.78 1.02
C VAL A 38 -0.67 -5.87 -0.33
N LEU A 39 -1.99 -5.76 -0.36
CA LEU A 39 -2.85 -5.89 -1.51
C LEU A 39 -3.72 -4.63 -1.66
N GLY A 40 -4.12 -4.30 -2.89
CA GLY A 40 -5.17 -3.34 -3.16
C GLY A 40 -6.53 -4.04 -3.22
N ARG A 41 -7.54 -3.52 -2.52
CA ARG A 41 -8.92 -4.02 -2.60
C ARG A 41 -9.68 -3.26 -3.68
N TYR A 42 -10.21 -3.95 -4.68
CA TYR A 42 -11.06 -3.35 -5.70
C TYR A 42 -12.46 -3.05 -5.16
N GLN A 43 -13.23 -2.24 -5.88
CA GLN A 43 -14.62 -1.90 -5.51
C GLN A 43 -15.53 -3.12 -5.46
N ASP A 44 -15.28 -4.11 -6.31
CA ASP A 44 -15.98 -5.40 -6.35
C ASP A 44 -15.61 -6.32 -5.16
N GLY A 45 -14.68 -5.90 -4.30
CA GLY A 45 -14.24 -6.66 -3.14
C GLY A 45 -13.12 -7.66 -3.43
N THR A 46 -12.81 -7.91 -4.71
CA THR A 46 -11.65 -8.71 -5.14
C THR A 46 -10.33 -8.05 -4.73
N LEU A 47 -9.30 -8.86 -4.46
CA LEU A 47 -7.95 -8.41 -4.09
C LEU A 47 -7.01 -8.40 -5.31
N SER A 48 -6.11 -7.42 -5.37
CA SER A 48 -5.08 -7.32 -6.40
C SER A 48 -3.97 -8.36 -6.21
N ALA A 49 -3.03 -8.40 -7.14
CA ALA A 49 -1.75 -9.05 -6.89
C ALA A 49 -0.98 -8.36 -5.72
N PRO A 50 -0.07 -9.07 -5.03
CA PRO A 50 0.79 -8.50 -3.98
C PRO A 50 1.57 -7.26 -4.45
N LEU A 51 1.30 -6.12 -3.82
CA LEU A 51 2.01 -4.86 -4.04
C LEU A 51 3.36 -4.84 -3.32
N ALA A 52 3.40 -5.43 -2.12
CA ALA A 52 4.60 -5.59 -1.32
C ALA A 52 4.52 -6.89 -0.51
N LYS A 53 5.68 -7.46 -0.16
CA LYS A 53 5.80 -8.68 0.65
C LYS A 53 6.71 -8.43 1.84
N TYR A 54 6.31 -8.97 2.98
CA TYR A 54 6.98 -8.85 4.26
C TYR A 54 7.11 -10.22 4.91
N ALA A 55 8.23 -10.43 5.59
CA ALA A 55 8.42 -11.61 6.43
C ALA A 55 7.73 -11.48 7.80
N ASP A 56 7.28 -10.27 8.17
CA ASP A 56 6.69 -9.94 9.46
C ASP A 56 5.31 -9.30 9.24
N ALA A 57 4.31 -9.80 9.97
CA ALA A 57 2.92 -9.36 9.86
C ALA A 57 2.77 -7.87 10.21
N ARG A 58 3.39 -7.45 11.31
CA ARG A 58 3.28 -6.09 11.84
C ARG A 58 3.82 -5.08 10.85
N ARG A 59 4.88 -5.42 10.11
CA ARG A 59 5.42 -4.58 9.03
C ARG A 59 4.47 -4.48 7.84
N ALA A 60 3.76 -5.55 7.47
CA ALA A 60 2.75 -5.47 6.42
C ALA A 60 1.56 -4.60 6.86
N GLU A 61 1.11 -4.76 8.10
CA GLU A 61 0.01 -3.99 8.69
C GLU A 61 0.34 -2.49 8.75
N ASP A 62 1.53 -2.15 9.25
CA ASP A 62 2.02 -0.77 9.30
C ASP A 62 2.12 -0.16 7.88
N ALA A 63 2.64 -0.93 6.92
CA ALA A 63 2.74 -0.49 5.54
C ALA A 63 1.36 -0.22 4.91
N ALA A 64 0.38 -1.10 5.11
CA ALA A 64 -0.98 -0.90 4.63
C ALA A 64 -1.65 0.31 5.31
N PHE A 65 -1.44 0.48 6.63
CA PHE A 65 -1.93 1.63 7.37
C PHE A 65 -1.36 2.95 6.81
N LEU A 66 -0.05 3.02 6.57
CA LEU A 66 0.60 4.19 6.00
C LEU A 66 0.08 4.52 4.60
N VAL A 67 -0.09 3.51 3.74
CA VAL A 67 -0.64 3.70 2.39
C VAL A 67 -2.07 4.27 2.44
N ASN A 68 -2.93 3.69 3.29
CA ASN A 68 -4.30 4.18 3.46
C ASN A 68 -4.31 5.61 4.00
N ARG A 69 -3.42 5.93 4.95
CA ARG A 69 -3.29 7.30 5.50
C ARG A 69 -2.84 8.29 4.42
N LEU A 70 -1.85 7.93 3.60
CA LEU A 70 -1.36 8.74 2.48
C LEU A 70 -2.44 8.95 1.40
N ALA A 71 -3.33 7.98 1.21
CA ALA A 71 -4.44 8.11 0.28
C ALA A 71 -5.48 9.13 0.76
N THR A 72 -5.78 9.15 2.07
CA THR A 72 -6.74 10.07 2.70
C THR A 72 -6.24 11.51 2.80
N VAL A 73 -4.92 11.71 3.00
CA VAL A 73 -4.35 13.05 2.99
C VAL A 73 -4.36 13.54 1.54
N PRO A 74 -5.09 14.61 1.17
CA PRO A 74 -4.96 15.18 -0.17
C PRO A 74 -3.47 15.48 -0.36
N ALA A 75 -2.89 15.08 -1.51
CA ALA A 75 -1.50 15.45 -1.79
C ALA A 75 -1.41 16.93 -1.53
N SER A 76 -0.57 17.30 -0.56
CA SER A 76 -0.30 18.70 -0.26
C SER A 76 0.05 19.30 -1.60
N ALA A 77 -0.84 20.16 -2.11
CA ALA A 77 -0.63 20.88 -3.34
C ALA A 77 0.73 21.53 -3.14
N GLU A 78 1.69 21.12 -3.96
CA GLU A 78 3.00 21.73 -3.96
C GLU A 78 2.75 23.23 -4.11
N HIS A 79 3.16 24.01 -3.10
CA HIS A 79 3.17 25.46 -3.14
C HIS A 79 3.88 25.84 -4.45
N ASN A 80 3.17 26.59 -5.31
CA ASN A 80 3.75 27.24 -6.49
C ASN A 80 4.89 28.17 -6.08
#